data_AF-A0A344L116-F1
#
_entry.id   AF-A0A344L116-F1
#
_cell.length_a   1.000
_cell.length_b   1.000
_cell.length_c   1.000
_cell.angle_alpha   90.00
_cell.angle_beta   90.00
_cell.angle_gamma   90.00
#
_symmetry.space_group_name_H-M   'P 1'
#
loop_
_entity.id
_entity.type
_entity.pdbx_description
1 polymer ?
#
loop_
_entity_poly.entity_id
_entity_poly.type
_entity_poly.pdbx_seq_one_letter_code
_entity_poly.pdbx_strand_id
1 'polypeptide(L)'
;MTGYRYDAEHTPPPARQVTDVAVERFEHIFEVDPKLMSDHVRQQKFPNWDTLRIAAGRADHLEWMHRHWAEKTLSAQELLDELDRER
;
A
#
# COMPACT_ATOMS: atom_id res chain seq x y z
N MET A 1 -28.73 -1.09 -3.89
CA MET A 1 -27.73 -1.20 -2.80
C MET A 1 -27.61 -2.66 -2.43
N THR A 2 -26.49 -3.29 -2.75
CA THR A 2 -26.21 -4.66 -2.33
C THR A 2 -25.85 -4.62 -0.85
N GLY A 3 -26.57 -5.33 0.01
CA GLY A 3 -26.28 -5.38 1.45
C GLY A 3 -24.94 -6.05 1.76
N TYR A 4 -24.50 -5.93 3.01
CA TYR A 4 -23.30 -6.62 3.53
C TYR A 4 -23.39 -8.13 3.24
N ARG A 5 -22.30 -8.69 2.70
CA ARG A 5 -22.16 -10.15 2.48
C ARG A 5 -20.81 -10.56 3.03
N TYR A 6 -20.82 -11.39 4.09
CA TYR A 6 -19.61 -11.85 4.77
C TYR A 6 -18.55 -12.39 3.80
N ASP A 7 -18.95 -13.26 2.87
CA ASP A 7 -18.01 -13.86 1.91
C ASP A 7 -17.37 -12.81 1.00
N ALA A 8 -18.11 -11.78 0.60
CA ALA A 8 -17.60 -10.69 -0.23
C ALA A 8 -16.58 -9.82 0.53
N GLU A 9 -16.68 -9.76 1.86
CA GLU A 9 -15.78 -8.99 2.70
C GLU A 9 -14.57 -9.78 3.22
N HIS A 10 -14.69 -11.10 3.32
CA HIS A 10 -13.65 -11.94 3.92
C HIS A 10 -12.96 -12.90 2.95
N THR A 11 -13.44 -12.99 1.70
CA THR A 11 -12.79 -13.76 0.64
C THR A 11 -12.18 -12.80 -0.37
N PRO A 12 -10.84 -12.62 -0.38
CA PRO A 12 -10.19 -11.79 -1.39
C PRO A 12 -10.37 -12.38 -2.79
N PRO A 13 -10.40 -11.54 -3.84
CA PRO A 13 -10.38 -12.01 -5.20
C PRO A 13 -9.09 -12.83 -5.49
N PRO A 14 -9.12 -13.70 -6.53
CA PRO A 14 -7.94 -14.41 -6.99
C PRO A 14 -6.81 -13.43 -7.30
N ALA A 15 -5.60 -13.76 -6.85
CA ALA A 15 -4.44 -12.92 -7.10
C ALA A 15 -3.92 -13.13 -8.54
N ARG A 16 -3.53 -12.03 -9.17
CA ARG A 16 -2.80 -12.00 -10.44
C ARG A 16 -1.31 -11.86 -10.14
N GLN A 17 -0.48 -12.73 -10.70
CA GLN A 17 0.97 -12.59 -10.59
C GLN A 17 1.44 -11.35 -11.36
N VAL A 18 2.27 -10.50 -10.73
CA VAL A 18 2.84 -9.30 -11.36
C VAL A 18 4.33 -9.48 -11.62
N THR A 19 5.07 -9.98 -10.63
CA THR A 19 6.48 -10.36 -10.75
C THR A 19 6.71 -11.69 -10.05
N ASP A 20 7.94 -12.18 -9.98
CA ASP A 20 8.33 -13.35 -9.18
C ASP A 20 8.08 -13.16 -7.67
N VAL A 21 8.07 -11.91 -7.20
CA VAL A 21 7.91 -11.55 -5.78
C VAL A 21 6.58 -10.87 -5.43
N ALA A 22 5.83 -10.36 -6.40
CA ALA A 22 4.63 -9.56 -6.16
C ALA A 22 3.39 -10.09 -6.88
N VAL A 23 2.25 -9.97 -6.19
CA VAL A 23 0.91 -10.31 -6.69
C VAL A 23 -0.04 -9.12 -6.52
N GLU A 24 -1.11 -9.07 -7.31
CA GLU A 24 -2.15 -8.05 -7.24
C GLU A 24 -3.52 -8.71 -7.08
N ARG A 25 -4.30 -8.28 -6.08
CA ARG A 25 -5.69 -8.76 -5.85
C ARG A 25 -6.73 -7.72 -6.22
N PHE A 26 -6.47 -6.47 -5.88
CA PHE A 26 -7.29 -5.33 -6.24
C PHE A 26 -6.49 -4.42 -7.15
N GLU A 27 -7.19 -3.68 -8.00
CA GLU A 27 -6.59 -2.73 -8.91
C GLU A 27 -5.64 -1.77 -8.16
N HIS A 28 -4.37 -1.75 -8.58
CA HIS A 28 -3.30 -0.94 -8.00
C HIS A 28 -2.92 -1.26 -6.54
N ILE A 29 -3.28 -2.45 -6.04
CA ILE A 29 -2.87 -2.94 -4.71
C ILE A 29 -1.95 -4.15 -4.87
N PHE A 30 -0.66 -3.92 -4.65
CA PHE A 30 0.39 -4.93 -4.77
C PHE A 30 0.78 -5.48 -3.40
N GLU A 31 0.85 -6.81 -3.33
CA GLU A 31 1.23 -7.57 -2.14
C GLU A 31 2.50 -8.38 -2.45
N VAL A 32 3.35 -8.60 -1.45
CA VAL A 32 4.39 -9.64 -1.55
C VAL A 32 3.69 -10.99 -1.67
N ASP A 33 4.18 -11.86 -2.57
CA ASP A 33 3.61 -13.19 -2.75
C ASP A 33 3.57 -13.93 -1.40
N PRO A 34 2.37 -14.35 -0.92
CA PRO A 34 2.22 -14.96 0.40
C PRO A 34 3.12 -16.19 0.60
N LYS A 35 3.54 -16.87 -0.48
CA LYS A 35 4.48 -18.00 -0.42
C LYS A 35 5.86 -17.62 0.10
N LEU A 36 6.22 -16.34 0.03
CA LEU A 36 7.49 -15.78 0.52
C LEU A 36 7.38 -15.28 1.97
N MET A 37 6.17 -15.28 2.55
CA MET A 37 5.83 -14.65 3.83
C MET A 37 5.34 -15.70 4.87
N SER A 38 6.16 -16.72 5.16
CA SER A 38 5.77 -17.87 6.01
C SER A 38 6.35 -17.87 7.43
N ASP A 39 7.69 -17.79 7.54
CA ASP A 39 8.38 -18.25 8.76
C ASP A 39 8.67 -17.11 9.74
N HIS A 40 9.13 -15.97 9.22
CA HIS A 40 9.57 -14.83 10.05
C HIS A 40 8.60 -13.66 10.02
N VAL A 41 7.92 -13.44 8.89
CA VAL A 41 6.93 -12.37 8.74
C VAL A 41 5.73 -12.95 8.01
N ARG A 42 4.65 -13.17 8.75
CA ARG A 42 3.40 -13.68 8.20
C ARG A 42 2.54 -12.54 7.70
N GLN A 43 1.98 -12.70 6.51
CA GLN A 43 1.01 -11.76 6.01
C GLN A 43 -0.27 -11.84 6.85
N GLN A 44 -0.71 -10.69 7.36
CA GLN A 44 -1.96 -10.58 8.12
C GLN A 44 -3.16 -10.65 7.16
N LYS A 45 -4.22 -11.34 7.59
CA LYS A 45 -5.48 -11.38 6.86
C LYS A 45 -6.31 -10.17 7.24
N PHE A 46 -6.66 -9.33 6.26
CA PHE A 46 -7.55 -8.19 6.42
C PHE A 46 -8.83 -8.40 5.62
N PRO A 47 -9.99 -7.90 6.11
CA PRO A 47 -11.19 -7.82 5.29
C PRO A 47 -10.97 -6.93 4.06
N ASN A 48 -11.63 -7.27 2.97
CA ASN A 48 -11.57 -6.55 1.70
C ASN A 48 -11.96 -5.07 1.87
N TRP A 49 -13.06 -4.77 2.58
CA TRP A 49 -13.45 -3.38 2.86
C TRP A 49 -12.35 -2.59 3.56
N ASP A 50 -11.55 -3.20 4.43
CA ASP A 50 -10.55 -2.48 5.21
C ASP A 50 -9.34 -2.12 4.33
N THR A 51 -8.90 -3.07 3.49
CA THR A 51 -7.89 -2.80 2.45
C THR A 51 -8.35 -1.68 1.51
N LEU A 52 -9.58 -1.75 0.99
CA LEU A 52 -10.11 -0.75 0.08
C LEU A 52 -10.30 0.62 0.76
N ARG A 53 -10.74 0.64 2.02
CA ARG A 53 -10.87 1.86 2.83
C ARG A 53 -9.52 2.56 3.02
N ILE A 54 -8.47 1.81 3.34
CA ILE A 54 -7.10 2.35 3.47
C ILE A 54 -6.62 2.92 2.13
N ALA A 55 -6.79 2.16 1.03
CA ALA A 55 -6.36 2.60 -0.29
C ALA A 55 -7.11 3.86 -0.77
N ALA A 56 -8.41 3.95 -0.48
CA ALA A 56 -9.24 5.12 -0.79
C ALA A 56 -8.84 6.35 0.02
N GLY A 57 -8.53 6.17 1.32
CA GLY A 57 -8.14 7.27 2.22
C GLY A 57 -6.70 7.74 2.08
N ARG A 58 -5.89 7.15 1.19
CA ARG A 58 -4.45 7.41 1.12
C ARG A 58 -4.10 8.89 0.86
N ALA A 59 -4.85 9.55 -0.02
CA ALA A 59 -4.56 10.92 -0.42
C ALA A 59 -4.88 11.90 0.71
N ASP A 60 -6.05 11.75 1.32
CA ASP A 60 -6.49 12.54 2.47
C ASP A 60 -5.53 12.38 3.65
N HIS A 61 -5.07 11.15 3.90
CA HIS A 61 -4.08 10.90 4.95
C HIS A 61 -2.74 11.57 4.66
N LEU A 62 -2.23 11.50 3.42
CA LEU A 62 -1.00 12.18 3.03
C LEU A 62 -1.12 13.70 3.12
N GLU A 63 -2.26 14.26 2.68
CA GLU A 63 -2.52 15.70 2.81
C GLU A 63 -2.53 16.12 4.28
N TRP A 64 -3.18 15.33 5.14
CA TRP A 64 -3.17 15.58 6.59
C TRP A 64 -1.74 15.50 7.14
N MET A 65 -0.95 14.50 6.78
CA MET A 65 0.45 14.36 7.20
C MET A 65 1.28 15.56 6.75
N HIS A 66 1.13 16.01 5.51
CA HIS A 66 1.85 17.17 5.00
C HIS A 66 1.50 18.44 5.75
N ARG A 67 0.19 18.66 6.00
CA ARG A 67 -0.29 19.84 6.71
C ARG A 67 0.22 19.94 8.15
N HIS A 68 0.41 18.81 8.83
CA HIS A 68 0.70 18.81 10.27
C HIS A 68 2.15 18.48 10.61
N TRP A 69 2.85 17.74 9.76
CA TRP A 69 4.15 17.16 10.08
C TRP A 69 5.24 17.42 9.04
N ALA A 70 4.89 17.70 7.78
CA ALA A 70 5.88 17.96 6.74
C ALA A 70 5.89 19.46 6.38
N GLU A 71 6.48 20.27 7.26
CA GLU A 71 6.71 21.70 7.00
C GLU A 71 7.41 21.93 5.65
N LYS A 72 8.28 20.98 5.26
CA LYS A 72 8.96 20.98 3.97
C LYS A 72 8.98 19.58 3.37
N THR A 73 8.57 19.47 2.11
CA THR A 73 8.81 18.27 1.27
C THR A 73 10.02 18.56 0.39
N LEU A 74 11.01 17.67 0.38
CA LEU A 74 12.18 17.72 -0.51
C LEU A 74 12.05 16.64 -1.56
N SER A 75 12.32 16.97 -2.81
CA SER A 75 12.49 15.96 -3.85
C SER A 75 13.80 15.20 -3.63
N ALA A 76 13.82 13.93 -4.04
CA ALA A 76 15.04 13.13 -3.99
C ALA A 76 16.15 13.76 -4.86
N GLN A 77 15.79 14.43 -5.96
CA GLN A 77 16.77 15.09 -6.82
C GLN A 77 17.41 16.31 -6.13
N GLU A 78 16.63 17.13 -5.41
CA GLU A 78 17.20 18.26 -4.65
C GLU A 78 18.23 17.80 -3.61
N LEU A 79 17.98 16.65 -2.96
CA LEU A 79 18.92 16.05 -2.03
C LEU A 79 20.21 15.58 -2.72
N LEU A 80 20.11 15.02 -3.93
CA LEU A 80 21.28 14.60 -4.70
C LEU A 80 22.12 15.81 -5.15
N ASP A 81 21.47 16.87 -5.62
CA ASP A 81 22.13 18.10 -6.06
C ASP A 81 22.82 18.83 -4.89
N GLU A 82 22.30 18.71 -3.67
CA GLU A 82 22.94 19.20 -2.44
C GLU A 82 24.22 18.42 -2.14
N LEU A 83 24.16 17.09 -2.13
CA LEU A 83 25.32 16.23 -1.87
C LEU A 83 26.46 16.43 -2.89
N ASP A 84 26.13 16.65 -4.16
CA ASP A 84 27.14 16.91 -5.20
C ASP A 84 27.83 18.28 -5.03
N ARG A 85 27.18 19.26 -4.39
CA ARG A 85 27.76 20.60 -4.12
C ARG A 85 28.68 20.61 -2.90
N GLU A 86 28.51 19.68 -1.96
CA GLU A 86 29.35 19.55 -0.76
C GLU A 86 30.65 18.77 -0.98
N ARG A 87 30.84 18.22 -2.19
CA ARG A 87 31.94 17.34 -2.57
C ARG A 87 33.05 18.06 -3.33
#